data_AF-A0A2D5GBA4-F1
#
_entry.id   AF-A0A2D5GBA4-F1
#
_cell.length_a   1.000
_cell.length_b   1.000
_cell.length_c   1.000
_cell.angle_alpha   90.00
_cell.angle_beta   90.00
_cell.angle_gamma   90.00
#
_symmetry.space_group_name_H-M   'P 1'
#
loop_
_entity.id
_entity.type
_entity.pdbx_description
1 polymer ?
#
loop_
_entity_poly.entity_id
_entity_poly.type
_entity_poly.pdbx_seq_one_letter_code
_entity_poly.pdbx_strand_id
1 'polypeptide(L)'
;MVRKLVVRFLSIPLLTAGLAVSAISPFAIAADDTFIVQRGIVGKGEGNDIYVLSSSLIDTNAQITISDTQGSNSLQLIGGLSITSSIVASDTVQLTLNNGAIVTVLGAGSMSYTLGGDPLNGTAGSSKNYQSFVSDALGTSVPVTGTVSGGSSLINADGSAEVSSVTDGGEGAGGGYTEIDFTVVTHSDIGFESMNRKIEVFGIPIYAASGVDESRLVHAAHIMAQYLDNDENGVIDNQPVLDRMLAAKSYLFMWKTESDIESFNPPDGMEGQDLGNDETIPEWHTNGHQGQFDAALEEVWHLITHNGYSAEYPNVFGESVGTSLANAMDIARGGQFIAIPSSYPDSAWYSYDDESCDYACMATEYFYWGMTSVLGAQSGRLSEIQEEWRLNTPALMQSTDTALYNLLTDSQYKLPTVLPDGSYNQ
;
A
#
# COMPACT_ATOMS: atom_id res chain seq x y z
N MET A 1 -30.02 1.83 -16.72
CA MET A 1 -29.07 1.24 -17.68
C MET A 1 -27.77 1.99 -17.44
N VAL A 2 -27.01 1.53 -16.45
CA VAL A 2 -25.68 2.07 -16.17
C VAL A 2 -24.85 1.67 -17.38
N ARG A 3 -24.39 2.64 -18.16
CA ARG A 3 -23.38 2.38 -19.18
C ARG A 3 -22.08 2.21 -18.39
N LYS A 4 -21.70 0.96 -18.10
CA LYS A 4 -20.36 0.63 -17.64
C LYS A 4 -19.40 1.09 -18.74
N LEU A 5 -18.49 1.99 -18.39
CA LEU A 5 -17.43 2.41 -19.29
C LEU A 5 -16.34 1.33 -19.23
N VAL A 6 -15.80 1.01 -20.39
CA VAL A 6 -14.82 -0.07 -20.61
C VAL A 6 -13.64 0.06 -19.65
N VAL A 7 -13.44 -0.94 -18.78
CA VAL A 7 -12.19 -1.11 -18.02
C VAL A 7 -11.04 -1.26 -19.02
N ARG A 8 -10.24 -0.21 -19.20
CA ARG A 8 -9.08 -0.21 -20.11
C ARG A 8 -7.78 -0.30 -19.31
N PHE A 9 -7.38 -1.52 -18.96
CA PHE A 9 -6.01 -1.77 -18.54
C PHE A 9 -5.06 -1.67 -19.74
N LEU A 10 -3.94 -0.97 -19.58
CA LEU A 10 -2.96 -0.70 -20.64
C LEU A 10 -1.63 -1.40 -20.35
N SER A 11 -1.64 -2.73 -20.21
CA SER A 11 -0.44 -3.49 -19.83
C SER A 11 0.28 -4.21 -20.99
N ILE A 12 1.62 -4.27 -20.90
CA ILE A 12 2.57 -4.98 -21.79
C ILE A 12 3.06 -6.28 -21.09
N PRO A 13 3.33 -7.40 -21.80
CA PRO A 13 3.61 -8.70 -21.16
C PRO A 13 4.92 -8.75 -20.35
N LEU A 14 4.87 -9.33 -19.15
CA LEU A 14 6.01 -9.57 -18.26
C LEU A 14 6.77 -10.86 -18.64
N LEU A 15 8.11 -10.76 -18.74
CA LEU A 15 9.01 -11.87 -19.04
C LEU A 15 9.26 -12.72 -17.78
N THR A 16 8.97 -14.03 -17.82
CA THR A 16 9.21 -14.96 -16.70
C THR A 16 10.67 -15.42 -16.66
N ALA A 17 11.35 -15.22 -15.52
CA ALA A 17 12.64 -15.82 -15.22
C ALA A 17 12.44 -17.00 -14.25
N GLY A 18 12.72 -18.23 -14.70
CA GLY A 18 12.62 -19.43 -13.88
C GLY A 18 13.76 -19.54 -12.87
N LEU A 19 13.43 -19.82 -11.61
CA LEU A 19 14.40 -20.19 -10.57
C LEU A 19 14.38 -21.70 -10.34
N ALA A 20 15.55 -22.31 -10.46
CA ALA A 20 15.80 -23.71 -10.12
C ALA A 20 15.97 -23.87 -8.61
N VAL A 21 15.30 -24.87 -8.04
CA VAL A 21 15.46 -25.31 -6.65
C VAL A 21 16.79 -26.04 -6.50
N SER A 22 17.63 -25.62 -5.55
CA SER A 22 18.85 -26.34 -5.16
C SER A 22 18.72 -26.88 -3.74
N ALA A 23 19.27 -28.09 -3.56
CA ALA A 23 19.15 -28.95 -2.41
C ALA A 23 19.93 -28.48 -1.16
N ILE A 24 19.43 -28.92 -0.01
CA ILE A 24 19.94 -28.68 1.35
C ILE A 24 21.32 -29.32 1.55
N SER A 25 22.23 -28.60 2.22
CA SER A 25 23.49 -29.11 2.78
C SER A 25 23.66 -28.63 4.23
N PRO A 26 24.48 -29.34 5.06
CA PRO A 26 24.30 -29.40 6.50
C PRO A 26 25.01 -28.25 7.25
N PHE A 27 24.35 -27.78 8.32
CA PHE A 27 24.86 -26.96 9.43
C PHE A 27 26.27 -26.37 9.24
N ALA A 28 26.33 -25.24 8.53
CA ALA A 28 27.40 -24.28 8.71
C ALA A 28 27.14 -23.51 10.02
N ILE A 29 28.20 -23.23 10.80
CA ILE A 29 28.09 -22.26 11.89
C ILE A 29 27.90 -20.90 11.22
N ALA A 30 26.76 -20.26 11.49
CA ALA A 30 26.46 -18.88 11.19
C ALA A 30 27.65 -17.96 11.51
N ALA A 31 28.02 -17.08 10.59
CA ALA A 31 29.16 -16.19 10.76
C ALA A 31 28.67 -14.83 11.27
N ASP A 32 29.35 -14.26 12.26
CA ASP A 32 29.09 -12.89 12.72
C ASP A 32 29.76 -11.89 11.75
N ASP A 33 28.98 -11.02 11.12
CA ASP A 33 29.43 -10.01 10.16
C ASP A 33 29.38 -8.59 10.71
N THR A 34 30.18 -7.69 10.12
CA THR A 34 30.03 -6.24 10.30
C THR A 34 29.87 -5.59 8.94
N PHE A 35 28.81 -4.81 8.77
CA PHE A 35 28.46 -4.18 7.51
C PHE A 35 28.28 -2.67 7.67
N ILE A 36 28.99 -1.91 6.83
CA ILE A 36 28.81 -0.46 6.72
C ILE A 36 27.68 -0.20 5.74
N VAL A 37 26.59 0.37 6.24
CA VAL A 37 25.36 0.56 5.49
C VAL A 37 25.47 1.85 4.66
N GLN A 38 25.05 1.77 3.39
CA GLN A 38 25.12 2.90 2.45
C GLN A 38 23.78 3.19 1.75
N ARG A 39 23.09 2.14 1.28
CA ARG A 39 21.79 2.20 0.57
C ARG A 39 21.16 0.79 0.46
N GLY A 40 19.87 0.72 0.11
CA GLY A 40 19.17 -0.50 -0.30
C GLY A 40 18.77 -1.42 0.86
N ILE A 41 18.32 -2.62 0.52
CA ILE A 41 17.95 -3.65 1.51
C ILE A 41 19.20 -4.40 1.96
N VAL A 42 19.41 -4.51 3.26
CA VAL A 42 20.58 -5.12 3.88
C VAL A 42 20.15 -6.18 4.90
N GLY A 43 20.68 -7.39 4.74
CA GLY A 43 20.62 -8.45 5.74
C GLY A 43 21.79 -9.43 5.53
N LYS A 44 22.38 -9.92 6.62
CA LYS A 44 23.53 -10.84 6.64
C LYS A 44 23.15 -12.26 7.02
N GLY A 45 21.95 -12.45 7.56
CA GLY A 45 21.30 -13.74 7.68
C GLY A 45 21.55 -14.35 9.05
N GLU A 46 21.89 -15.64 9.12
CA GLU A 46 22.23 -16.24 10.39
C GLU A 46 23.59 -15.71 10.89
N GLY A 47 23.64 -15.18 12.11
CA GLY A 47 24.85 -14.62 12.73
C GLY A 47 24.49 -13.58 13.78
N ASN A 48 25.43 -13.09 14.59
CA ASN A 48 25.22 -11.87 15.37
C ASN A 48 25.88 -10.71 14.63
N ASP A 49 25.09 -10.00 13.84
CA ASP A 49 25.61 -9.04 12.86
C ASP A 49 25.61 -7.60 13.39
N ILE A 50 26.55 -6.79 12.90
CA ILE A 50 26.69 -5.37 13.24
C ILE A 50 26.46 -4.53 11.99
N TYR A 51 25.42 -3.71 12.03
CA TYR A 51 25.10 -2.72 11.00
C TYR A 51 25.59 -1.35 11.43
N VAL A 52 26.41 -0.69 10.61
CA VAL A 52 27.03 0.60 10.97
C VAL A 52 26.49 1.72 10.09
N LEU A 53 25.85 2.71 10.73
CA LEU A 53 25.38 3.95 10.12
C LEU A 53 26.39 5.07 10.39
N SER A 54 26.89 5.68 9.32
CA SER A 54 27.79 6.83 9.39
C SER A 54 27.35 7.90 8.39
N SER A 55 27.26 9.15 8.85
CA SER A 55 26.89 10.29 8.01
C SER A 55 27.85 10.53 6.84
N SER A 56 29.08 10.00 6.91
CA SER A 56 30.08 10.13 5.84
C SER A 56 29.95 9.05 4.75
N LEU A 57 29.20 7.99 5.00
CA LEU A 57 29.18 6.79 4.15
C LEU A 57 27.79 6.45 3.59
N ILE A 58 26.73 6.97 4.22
CA ILE A 58 25.35 6.86 3.73
C ILE A 58 25.14 7.81 2.55
N ASP A 59 24.54 7.28 1.48
CA ASP A 59 24.24 8.07 0.28
C ASP A 59 23.06 9.02 0.52
N THR A 60 23.13 10.21 -0.07
CA THR A 60 22.05 11.21 -0.01
C THR A 60 20.75 10.63 -0.56
N ASN A 61 19.63 10.86 0.14
CA ASN A 61 18.29 10.36 -0.21
C ASN A 61 18.20 8.83 -0.39
N ALA A 62 19.10 8.06 0.22
CA ALA A 62 19.04 6.61 0.13
C ALA A 62 17.85 6.04 0.91
N GLN A 63 17.11 5.12 0.29
CA GLN A 63 16.19 4.23 0.98
C GLN A 63 16.98 3.02 1.47
N ILE A 64 17.02 2.81 2.78
CA ILE A 64 17.73 1.72 3.44
C ILE A 64 16.73 0.89 4.23
N THR A 65 16.74 -0.43 4.05
CA THR A 65 15.97 -1.35 4.89
C THR A 65 16.91 -2.39 5.49
N ILE A 66 17.08 -2.38 6.81
CA ILE A 66 17.76 -3.46 7.54
C ILE A 66 16.70 -4.51 7.85
N SER A 67 16.78 -5.65 7.18
CA SER A 67 15.75 -6.71 7.21
C SER A 67 16.19 -7.95 7.98
N ASP A 68 17.28 -7.85 8.75
CA ASP A 68 17.89 -9.00 9.40
C ASP A 68 17.28 -9.27 10.78
N THR A 69 16.42 -10.29 10.81
CA THR A 69 15.69 -10.73 12.00
C THR A 69 16.25 -12.01 12.61
N GLN A 70 17.39 -12.51 12.11
CA GLN A 70 18.01 -13.76 12.58
C GLN A 70 19.24 -13.45 13.44
N GLY A 71 19.36 -14.13 14.58
CA GLY A 71 20.47 -13.92 15.53
C GLY A 71 20.35 -12.67 16.41
N SER A 72 21.40 -12.33 17.15
CA SER A 72 21.42 -11.17 18.06
C SER A 72 22.12 -9.97 17.40
N ASN A 73 21.39 -9.31 16.51
CA ASN A 73 21.93 -8.23 15.69
C ASN A 73 22.07 -6.90 16.47
N SER A 74 22.96 -6.05 15.97
CA SER A 74 23.19 -4.71 16.52
C SER A 74 23.25 -3.63 15.45
N LEU A 75 22.68 -2.46 15.77
CA LEU A 75 22.79 -1.26 14.94
C LEU A 75 23.67 -0.22 15.65
N GLN A 76 24.78 0.14 15.04
CA GLN A 76 25.67 1.20 15.50
C GLN A 76 25.40 2.50 14.75
N LEU A 77 25.09 3.56 15.51
CA LEU A 77 24.95 4.92 15.02
C LEU A 77 26.21 5.71 15.38
N ILE A 78 27.10 5.94 14.42
CA ILE A 78 28.38 6.61 14.66
C ILE A 78 28.15 8.08 15.07
N GLY A 79 29.02 8.61 15.94
CA GLY A 79 28.97 10.00 16.36
C GLY A 79 28.99 10.97 15.18
N GLY A 80 28.17 12.02 15.23
CA GLY A 80 27.95 12.97 14.15
C GLY A 80 26.84 12.58 13.16
N LEU A 81 26.14 11.46 13.38
CA LEU A 81 24.91 11.13 12.66
C LEU A 81 23.76 12.02 13.16
N SER A 82 23.07 12.69 12.25
CA SER A 82 21.94 13.58 12.57
C SER A 82 20.64 12.98 12.05
N ILE A 83 19.73 12.69 12.98
CA ILE A 83 18.37 12.22 12.75
C ILE A 83 17.46 13.46 12.78
N THR A 84 16.75 13.72 11.70
CA THR A 84 15.81 14.85 11.62
C THR A 84 14.42 14.49 12.10
N SER A 85 14.03 13.23 11.94
CA SER A 85 12.78 12.69 12.47
C SER A 85 12.88 11.17 12.59
N SER A 86 12.00 10.58 13.38
CA SER A 86 11.89 9.13 13.48
C SER A 86 10.46 8.68 13.70
N ILE A 87 10.19 7.45 13.31
CA ILE A 87 8.93 6.75 13.46
C ILE A 87 9.23 5.47 14.23
N VAL A 88 8.58 5.27 15.36
CA VAL A 88 8.83 4.16 16.28
C VAL A 88 7.58 3.31 16.41
N ALA A 89 7.65 2.04 16.05
CA ALA A 89 6.67 0.99 16.35
C ALA A 89 7.21 0.03 17.41
N SER A 90 6.40 -0.95 17.82
CA SER A 90 6.79 -1.98 18.79
C SER A 90 7.99 -2.82 18.35
N ASP A 91 8.14 -3.07 17.04
CA ASP A 91 9.21 -3.90 16.47
C ASP A 91 9.77 -3.36 15.13
N THR A 92 9.60 -2.06 14.89
CA THR A 92 10.15 -1.39 13.71
C THR A 92 10.52 0.04 14.08
N VAL A 93 11.65 0.54 13.57
CA VAL A 93 11.99 1.96 13.64
C VAL A 93 12.40 2.46 12.27
N GLN A 94 11.95 3.65 11.92
CA GLN A 94 12.38 4.36 10.73
C GLN A 94 13.03 5.68 11.15
N LEU A 95 14.23 5.96 10.63
CA LEU A 95 15.01 7.15 10.92
C LEU A 95 15.16 7.96 9.63
N THR A 96 14.78 9.22 9.65
CA THR A 96 15.08 10.17 8.59
C THR A 96 16.34 10.93 8.98
N LEU A 97 17.34 10.92 8.10
CA LEU A 97 18.62 11.57 8.32
C LEU A 97 18.68 12.95 7.65
N ASN A 98 19.57 13.82 8.13
CA ASN A 98 19.73 15.18 7.59
C ASN A 98 20.16 15.25 6.11
N ASN A 99 20.71 14.17 5.56
CA ASN A 99 21.05 14.04 4.15
C ASN A 99 19.88 13.47 3.31
N GLY A 100 18.67 13.41 3.88
CA GLY A 100 17.46 12.90 3.24
C GLY A 100 17.37 11.38 3.15
N ALA A 101 18.37 10.63 3.61
CA ALA A 101 18.28 9.17 3.65
C ALA A 101 17.26 8.72 4.69
N ILE A 102 16.56 7.64 4.37
CA ILE A 102 15.57 7.00 5.24
C ILE A 102 16.06 5.60 5.56
N VAL A 103 16.17 5.29 6.85
CA VAL A 103 16.65 4.00 7.36
C VAL A 103 15.51 3.31 8.11
N THR A 104 14.96 2.26 7.52
CA THR A 104 13.97 1.38 8.14
C THR A 104 14.66 0.16 8.73
N VAL A 105 14.36 -0.16 9.97
CA VAL A 105 14.90 -1.32 10.69
C VAL A 105 13.73 -2.23 11.06
N LEU A 106 13.68 -3.42 10.47
CA LEU A 106 12.70 -4.45 10.78
C LEU A 106 13.21 -5.31 11.95
N GLY A 107 12.31 -5.82 12.80
CA GLY A 107 12.71 -6.57 14.00
C GLY A 107 13.41 -5.71 15.06
N ALA A 108 13.16 -4.40 15.04
CA ALA A 108 13.87 -3.40 15.83
C ALA A 108 13.80 -3.66 17.35
N GLY A 109 12.73 -4.30 17.82
CA GLY A 109 12.52 -4.66 19.22
C GLY A 109 13.41 -5.81 19.70
N SER A 110 13.93 -6.61 18.77
CA SER A 110 14.84 -7.73 19.05
C SER A 110 16.33 -7.38 18.91
N MET A 111 16.66 -6.20 18.36
CA MET A 111 18.04 -5.74 18.15
C MET A 111 18.63 -5.01 19.37
N SER A 112 19.96 -4.95 19.40
CA SER A 112 20.71 -4.04 20.27
C SER A 112 21.18 -2.79 19.50
N TYR A 113 21.43 -1.70 20.21
CA TYR A 113 21.81 -0.43 19.60
C TYR A 113 23.07 0.09 20.26
N THR A 114 24.00 0.63 19.47
CA THR A 114 25.19 1.30 19.98
C THR A 114 25.18 2.75 19.52
N LEU A 115 25.03 3.67 20.46
CA LEU A 115 25.10 5.11 20.18
C LEU A 115 26.54 5.59 20.24
N GLY A 116 26.94 6.39 19.26
CA GLY A 116 28.25 7.02 19.20
C GLY A 116 29.38 6.02 18.90
N GLY A 117 30.52 6.27 19.55
CA GLY A 117 31.77 5.62 19.25
C GLY A 117 32.52 6.33 18.12
N ASP A 118 33.85 6.29 18.25
CA ASP A 118 34.79 6.83 17.28
C ASP A 118 35.98 5.84 17.17
N PRO A 119 35.95 4.93 16.19
CA PRO A 119 37.02 3.95 16.00
C PRO A 119 38.38 4.57 15.70
N LEU A 120 38.42 5.81 15.19
CA LEU A 120 39.66 6.51 14.87
C LEU A 120 40.30 7.13 16.10
N ASN A 121 39.49 7.56 17.07
CA ASN A 121 39.94 8.16 18.33
C ASN A 121 39.86 7.21 19.54
N GLY A 122 39.42 5.97 19.35
CA GLY A 122 39.36 4.95 20.40
C GLY A 122 38.23 5.15 21.42
N THR A 123 37.23 5.96 21.09
CA THR A 123 36.06 6.18 21.95
C THR A 123 35.05 5.05 21.71
N ALA A 124 34.66 4.34 22.77
CA ALA A 124 33.62 3.32 22.68
C ALA A 124 32.23 3.96 22.66
N GLY A 125 31.30 3.37 21.90
CA GLY A 125 29.89 3.75 21.94
C GLY A 125 29.17 3.19 23.18
N SER A 126 27.94 3.67 23.39
CA SER A 126 27.08 3.26 24.51
C SER A 126 26.03 2.26 24.03
N SER A 127 26.02 1.06 24.64
CA SER A 127 25.07 0.00 24.29
C SER A 127 23.69 0.23 24.93
N LYS A 128 22.63 0.02 24.15
CA LYS A 128 21.22 0.23 24.48
C LYS A 128 20.40 -0.97 23.98
N ASN A 129 19.31 -1.27 24.68
CA ASN A 129 18.21 -2.05 24.10
C ASN A 129 17.27 -1.12 23.32
N TYR A 130 16.27 -1.68 22.65
CA TYR A 130 15.35 -0.89 21.83
C TYR A 130 14.63 0.22 22.61
N GLN A 131 14.12 -0.08 23.81
CA GLN A 131 13.42 0.92 24.63
C GLN A 131 14.33 2.09 25.04
N SER A 132 15.55 1.80 25.50
CA SER A 132 16.52 2.83 25.88
C SER A 132 17.08 3.59 24.68
N PHE A 133 17.21 2.95 23.52
CA PHE A 133 17.56 3.63 22.28
C PHE A 133 16.49 4.66 21.91
N VAL A 134 15.22 4.24 21.89
CA VAL A 134 14.09 5.11 21.54
C VAL A 134 13.96 6.28 22.53
N SER A 135 14.11 6.04 23.83
CA SER A 135 14.06 7.14 24.81
C SER A 135 15.23 8.09 24.69
N ASP A 136 16.45 7.56 24.60
CA ASP A 136 17.65 8.35 24.76
C ASP A 136 18.06 9.05 23.46
N ALA A 137 17.81 8.42 22.30
CA ALA A 137 18.18 8.96 20.99
C ALA A 137 17.01 9.60 20.25
N LEU A 138 15.77 9.18 20.50
CA LEU A 138 14.60 9.65 19.74
C LEU A 138 13.60 10.44 20.60
N GLY A 139 13.81 10.54 21.91
CA GLY A 139 13.00 11.39 22.78
C GLY A 139 11.55 10.96 22.94
N THR A 140 11.24 9.70 22.68
CA THR A 140 9.88 9.14 22.77
C THR A 140 9.91 7.77 23.47
N SER A 141 8.80 7.03 23.46
CA SER A 141 8.70 5.69 24.03
C SER A 141 8.20 4.69 23.01
N VAL A 142 8.68 3.45 23.07
CA VAL A 142 8.18 2.36 22.20
C VAL A 142 6.67 2.16 22.47
N PRO A 143 5.80 2.32 21.46
CA PRO A 143 4.38 2.12 21.67
C PRO A 143 4.05 0.62 21.78
N VAL A 144 2.97 0.31 22.49
CA VAL A 144 2.46 -1.07 22.59
C VAL A 144 1.81 -1.50 21.28
N THR A 145 1.15 -0.57 20.58
CA THR A 145 0.47 -0.72 19.29
C THR A 145 0.63 0.54 18.45
N GLY A 146 0.63 0.42 17.13
CA GLY A 146 0.80 1.56 16.22
C GLY A 146 2.20 2.16 16.26
N THR A 147 2.31 3.43 15.87
CA THR A 147 3.58 4.17 15.80
C THR A 147 3.54 5.47 16.60
N VAL A 148 4.70 5.95 17.03
CA VAL A 148 4.88 7.30 17.58
C VAL A 148 6.01 8.02 16.85
N SER A 149 5.89 9.34 16.70
CA SER A 149 7.01 10.17 16.25
C SER A 149 8.04 10.33 17.36
N GLY A 150 9.31 10.12 17.03
CA GLY A 150 10.42 10.60 17.84
C GLY A 150 10.91 11.97 17.34
N GLY A 151 11.54 12.73 18.24
CA GLY A 151 12.14 14.02 17.94
C GLY A 151 13.40 13.93 17.07
N SER A 152 13.92 15.09 16.67
CA SER A 152 15.22 15.17 16.02
C SER A 152 16.35 14.98 17.04
N SER A 153 17.47 14.42 16.59
CA SER A 153 18.63 14.25 17.42
C SER A 153 19.96 14.29 16.68
N LEU A 154 21.01 14.71 17.40
CA LEU A 154 22.40 14.54 17.01
C LEU A 154 23.04 13.48 17.91
N ILE A 155 23.59 12.42 17.31
CA ILE A 155 24.31 11.39 18.05
C ILE A 155 25.73 11.87 18.34
N ASN A 156 26.13 11.89 19.61
CA ASN A 156 27.46 12.31 20.02
C ASN A 156 28.44 11.13 20.03
N ALA A 157 29.72 11.41 19.82
CA ALA A 157 30.77 10.39 19.84
C ALA A 157 30.91 9.69 21.21
N ASP A 158 30.50 10.33 22.30
CA ASP A 158 30.52 9.78 23.67
C ASP A 158 29.35 8.83 23.99
N GLY A 159 28.45 8.61 23.01
CA GLY A 159 27.28 7.75 23.15
C GLY A 159 26.07 8.39 23.83
N SER A 160 26.09 9.71 24.03
CA SER A 160 24.89 10.51 24.30
C SER A 160 24.21 10.97 22.99
N ALA A 161 22.98 11.49 23.10
CA ALA A 161 22.30 12.14 21.99
C ALA A 161 21.69 13.48 22.46
N GLU A 162 21.79 14.50 21.62
CA GLU A 162 21.14 15.79 21.84
C GLU A 162 19.75 15.77 21.20
N VAL A 163 18.73 15.54 22.01
CA VAL A 163 17.34 15.40 21.55
C VAL A 163 16.61 16.73 21.68
N SER A 164 15.94 17.16 20.61
CA SER A 164 15.04 18.32 20.64
C SER A 164 13.58 17.85 20.75
N SER A 165 12.89 18.23 21.83
CA SER A 165 11.49 17.84 22.09
C SER A 165 10.49 18.55 21.19
N VAL A 166 9.41 17.86 20.81
CA VAL A 166 8.21 18.45 20.20
C VAL A 166 7.50 19.32 21.25
N THR A 167 7.57 20.65 21.14
CA THR A 167 6.78 21.56 21.98
C THR A 167 5.37 21.71 21.44
N ASP A 168 4.39 21.29 22.23
CA ASP A 168 2.96 21.59 22.09
C ASP A 168 2.69 23.09 22.28
N GLY A 169 1.99 23.71 21.32
CA GLY A 169 1.63 25.13 21.34
C GLY A 169 1.18 25.71 19.98
N GLY A 170 -0.06 25.41 19.56
CA GLY A 170 -0.98 26.29 18.80
C GLY A 170 -0.58 26.84 17.42
N GLU A 171 -1.32 26.40 16.38
CA GLU A 171 -1.46 26.98 15.02
C GLU A 171 -0.16 27.44 14.32
N GLY A 172 0.40 26.77 13.32
CA GLY A 172 0.02 25.57 12.59
C GLY A 172 1.15 25.34 11.58
N ALA A 173 1.83 24.20 11.71
CA ALA A 173 2.78 23.64 10.75
C ALA A 173 3.11 22.21 11.22
N GLY A 174 2.16 21.30 11.04
CA GLY A 174 2.45 19.87 10.88
C GLY A 174 3.29 19.67 9.60
N GLY A 175 4.03 18.60 9.41
CA GLY A 175 4.15 17.38 10.18
C GLY A 175 5.42 16.65 9.73
N GLY A 176 5.43 15.35 9.97
CA GLY A 176 6.47 14.45 9.51
C GLY A 176 6.13 12.97 9.63
N TYR A 177 4.93 12.61 10.10
CA TYR A 177 3.96 12.09 9.14
C TYR A 177 3.33 13.34 8.54
N THR A 178 3.35 13.46 7.22
CA THR A 178 2.31 14.27 6.61
C THR A 178 1.01 13.64 7.09
N GLU A 179 0.25 14.36 7.91
CA GLU A 179 -1.20 14.35 7.77
C GLU A 179 -1.46 14.15 6.27
N ILE A 180 -2.26 13.15 5.87
CA ILE A 180 -2.61 13.04 4.45
C ILE A 180 -3.32 14.34 4.13
N ASP A 181 -2.56 15.26 3.57
CA ASP A 181 -3.06 16.54 3.17
C ASP A 181 -3.76 16.25 1.85
N PHE A 182 -5.06 16.00 1.95
CA PHE A 182 -5.97 15.92 0.83
C PHE A 182 -6.14 17.29 0.14
N THR A 183 -5.05 18.05 0.03
CA THR A 183 -4.99 19.32 -0.67
C THR A 183 -4.95 19.05 -2.16
N VAL A 184 -5.93 19.63 -2.82
CA VAL A 184 -6.00 19.68 -4.27
C VAL A 184 -5.01 20.73 -4.77
N VAL A 185 -4.04 20.31 -5.57
CA VAL A 185 -3.00 21.17 -6.14
C VAL A 185 -3.07 21.22 -7.66
N THR A 186 -2.66 22.34 -8.25
CA THR A 186 -2.35 22.39 -9.69
C THR A 186 -1.07 21.61 -9.98
N HIS A 187 -0.92 21.05 -11.18
CA HIS A 187 0.29 20.34 -11.59
C HIS A 187 0.77 20.75 -13.00
N SER A 188 1.99 20.33 -13.32
CA SER A 188 2.57 20.43 -14.66
C SER A 188 3.15 19.07 -15.11
N ASP A 189 2.58 17.99 -14.58
CA ASP A 189 3.04 16.62 -14.84
C ASP A 189 2.82 16.24 -16.30
N ILE A 190 3.88 15.70 -16.92
CA ILE A 190 3.91 15.36 -18.34
C ILE A 190 2.93 14.21 -18.62
N GLY A 191 2.11 14.36 -19.67
CA GLY A 191 1.12 13.38 -20.08
C GLY A 191 -0.23 13.50 -19.35
N PHE A 192 -0.36 14.46 -18.43
CA PHE A 192 -1.61 14.78 -17.75
C PHE A 192 -2.12 16.19 -18.08
N GLU A 193 -1.69 16.80 -19.18
CA GLU A 193 -1.98 18.21 -19.49
C GLU A 193 -3.48 18.51 -19.70
N SER A 194 -4.30 17.50 -20.00
CA SER A 194 -5.77 17.63 -20.07
C SER A 194 -6.44 17.68 -18.69
N MET A 195 -5.70 17.35 -17.62
CA MET A 195 -6.12 17.43 -16.23
C MET A 195 -5.50 18.67 -15.60
N ASN A 196 -6.27 19.46 -14.85
CA ASN A 196 -5.81 20.77 -14.36
C ASN A 196 -5.31 20.75 -12.92
N ARG A 197 -5.63 19.68 -12.18
CA ARG A 197 -5.33 19.54 -10.76
C ARG A 197 -5.25 18.08 -10.38
N LYS A 198 -4.59 17.82 -9.25
CA LYS A 198 -4.46 16.50 -8.66
C LYS A 198 -4.52 16.56 -7.15
N ILE A 199 -4.70 15.40 -6.56
CA ILE A 199 -4.56 15.12 -5.13
C ILE A 199 -3.69 13.84 -5.01
N GLU A 200 -2.88 13.73 -3.96
CA GLU A 200 -1.96 12.60 -3.80
C GLU A 200 -2.35 11.78 -2.56
N VAL A 201 -2.41 10.46 -2.72
CA VAL A 201 -2.73 9.52 -1.65
C VAL A 201 -1.59 8.52 -1.54
N PHE A 202 -0.79 8.65 -0.48
CA PHE A 202 0.36 7.75 -0.25
C PHE A 202 1.31 7.60 -1.47
N GLY A 203 1.52 8.69 -2.20
CA GLY A 203 2.35 8.71 -3.43
C GLY A 203 1.63 8.29 -4.71
N ILE A 204 0.35 7.92 -4.64
CA ILE A 204 -0.52 7.62 -5.80
C ILE A 204 -1.30 8.88 -6.17
N PRO A 205 -1.06 9.49 -7.34
CA PRO A 205 -1.79 10.67 -7.76
C PRO A 205 -3.18 10.32 -8.31
N ILE A 206 -4.16 11.16 -7.95
CA ILE A 206 -5.49 11.20 -8.57
C ILE A 206 -5.60 12.52 -9.33
N TYR A 207 -5.59 12.45 -10.66
CA TYR A 207 -5.72 13.60 -11.55
C TYR A 207 -7.19 13.90 -11.84
N ALA A 208 -7.55 15.17 -12.07
CA ALA A 208 -8.93 15.53 -12.37
C ALA A 208 -9.04 16.53 -13.53
N ALA A 209 -9.98 16.26 -14.44
CA ALA A 209 -10.39 17.21 -15.46
C ALA A 209 -11.07 18.43 -14.81
N SER A 210 -11.02 19.58 -15.48
CA SER A 210 -11.53 20.84 -14.91
C SER A 210 -13.02 20.81 -14.55
N GLY A 211 -13.80 19.92 -15.18
CA GLY A 211 -15.23 19.77 -14.93
C GLY A 211 -15.61 18.84 -13.77
N VAL A 212 -14.64 18.13 -13.19
CA VAL A 212 -14.87 17.28 -12.00
C VAL A 212 -15.14 18.19 -10.79
N ASP A 213 -16.06 17.80 -9.92
CA ASP A 213 -16.34 18.51 -8.68
C ASP A 213 -15.26 18.21 -7.64
N GLU A 214 -14.75 19.23 -6.94
CA GLU A 214 -13.66 19.07 -5.97
C GLU A 214 -14.02 18.10 -4.83
N SER A 215 -15.26 18.14 -4.34
CA SER A 215 -15.72 17.23 -3.29
C SER A 215 -15.68 15.76 -3.72
N ARG A 216 -15.85 15.47 -5.02
CA ARG A 216 -15.79 14.11 -5.55
C ARG A 216 -14.35 13.64 -5.74
N LEU A 217 -13.45 14.55 -6.13
CA LEU A 217 -12.02 14.28 -6.15
C LEU A 217 -11.48 13.96 -4.75
N VAL A 218 -11.85 14.77 -3.76
CA VAL A 218 -11.47 14.54 -2.36
C VAL A 218 -12.07 13.21 -1.87
N HIS A 219 -13.35 12.95 -2.16
CA HIS A 219 -14.00 11.67 -1.80
C HIS A 219 -13.25 10.45 -2.36
N ALA A 220 -12.89 10.46 -3.64
CA ALA A 220 -12.10 9.36 -4.24
C ALA A 220 -10.75 9.18 -3.53
N ALA A 221 -10.13 10.27 -3.09
CA ALA A 221 -8.88 10.23 -2.33
C ALA A 221 -9.06 9.60 -0.94
N HIS A 222 -10.13 9.94 -0.21
CA HIS A 222 -10.47 9.30 1.06
C HIS A 222 -10.78 7.80 0.89
N ILE A 223 -11.54 7.43 -0.15
CA ILE A 223 -11.82 6.01 -0.45
C ILE A 223 -10.51 5.24 -0.72
N MET A 224 -9.59 5.81 -1.49
CA MET A 224 -8.27 5.20 -1.73
C MET A 224 -7.46 5.06 -0.45
N ALA A 225 -7.46 6.09 0.40
CA ALA A 225 -6.77 6.03 1.68
C ALA A 225 -7.34 4.93 2.59
N GLN A 226 -8.66 4.85 2.74
CA GLN A 226 -9.36 3.82 3.53
C GLN A 226 -9.21 2.41 2.98
N TYR A 227 -8.91 2.23 1.69
CA TYR A 227 -8.58 0.90 1.17
C TYR A 227 -7.13 0.49 1.44
N LEU A 228 -6.20 1.44 1.49
CA LEU A 228 -4.78 1.19 1.71
C LEU A 228 -4.40 1.17 3.20
N ASP A 229 -5.14 1.91 4.02
CA ASP A 229 -5.07 2.00 5.48
C ASP A 229 -6.51 1.94 6.02
N ASN A 230 -7.00 0.72 6.21
CA ASN A 230 -8.40 0.43 6.49
C ASN A 230 -8.78 0.59 7.96
N ASP A 231 -7.80 0.59 8.87
CA ASP A 231 -8.02 0.94 10.27
C ASP A 231 -7.78 2.44 10.57
N GLU A 232 -7.45 3.22 9.52
CA GLU A 232 -7.25 4.67 9.51
C GLU A 232 -6.21 5.15 10.54
N ASN A 233 -5.21 4.31 10.82
CA ASN A 233 -4.23 4.62 11.86
C ASN A 233 -3.06 5.47 11.35
N GLY A 234 -3.04 5.82 10.06
CA GLY A 234 -1.96 6.55 9.40
C GLY A 234 -0.86 5.66 8.80
N VAL A 235 -1.01 4.34 8.85
CA VAL A 235 -0.04 3.35 8.39
C VAL A 235 -0.71 2.38 7.42
N ILE A 236 -0.12 2.27 6.23
CA ILE A 236 -0.56 1.32 5.20
C ILE A 236 -0.64 -0.09 5.75
N ASP A 237 -1.80 -0.72 5.60
CA ASP A 237 -2.03 -2.08 6.06
C ASP A 237 -1.10 -3.06 5.36
N ASN A 238 -1.07 -3.00 4.03
CA ASN A 238 -0.27 -3.88 3.18
C ASN A 238 0.79 -3.09 2.38
N GLN A 239 1.88 -2.71 3.03
CA GLN A 239 2.95 -1.94 2.39
C GLN A 239 3.50 -2.57 1.09
N PRO A 240 3.76 -3.89 1.00
CA PRO A 240 4.18 -4.50 -0.27
C PRO A 240 3.21 -4.27 -1.43
N VAL A 241 1.89 -4.24 -1.18
CA VAL A 241 0.87 -3.92 -2.20
C VAL A 241 1.03 -2.47 -2.68
N LEU A 242 1.20 -1.51 -1.77
CA LEU A 242 1.47 -0.12 -2.14
C LEU A 242 2.78 0.02 -2.93
N ASP A 243 3.84 -0.70 -2.53
CA ASP A 243 5.13 -0.68 -3.23
C ASP A 243 5.00 -1.15 -4.69
N ARG A 244 4.13 -2.14 -4.96
CA ARG A 244 3.82 -2.55 -6.34
C ARG A 244 3.11 -1.47 -7.12
N MET A 245 2.13 -0.81 -6.51
CA MET A 245 1.41 0.30 -7.14
C MET A 245 2.38 1.45 -7.47
N LEU A 246 3.29 1.80 -6.56
CA LEU A 246 4.31 2.82 -6.79
C LEU A 246 5.29 2.41 -7.90
N ALA A 247 5.70 1.14 -7.94
CA ALA A 247 6.58 0.61 -8.98
C ALA A 247 5.91 0.62 -10.37
N ALA A 248 4.60 0.36 -10.43
CA ALA A 248 3.78 0.49 -11.63
C ALA A 248 3.47 1.95 -12.00
N LYS A 249 3.85 2.90 -11.13
CA LYS A 249 3.48 4.32 -11.22
C LYS A 249 1.96 4.48 -11.38
N SER A 250 1.22 3.73 -10.57
CA SER A 250 -0.24 3.73 -10.57
C SER A 250 -0.79 5.13 -10.43
N TYR A 251 -1.90 5.40 -11.10
CA TYR A 251 -2.66 6.65 -10.94
C TYR A 251 -4.15 6.41 -11.14
N LEU A 252 -4.96 7.30 -10.57
CA LEU A 252 -6.38 7.42 -10.92
C LEU A 252 -6.56 8.71 -11.73
N PHE A 253 -7.47 8.72 -12.71
CA PHE A 253 -7.87 9.96 -13.36
C PHE A 253 -9.38 10.11 -13.38
N MET A 254 -9.85 11.29 -13.02
CA MET A 254 -11.26 11.63 -12.95
C MET A 254 -11.69 12.51 -14.11
N TRP A 255 -12.82 12.16 -14.70
CA TRP A 255 -13.38 12.82 -15.88
C TRP A 255 -14.80 13.31 -15.61
N LYS A 256 -15.26 14.31 -16.37
CA LYS A 256 -16.64 14.80 -16.31
C LYS A 256 -17.43 14.45 -17.56
N THR A 257 -16.76 14.41 -18.71
CA THR A 257 -17.36 14.17 -20.02
C THR A 257 -16.61 13.08 -20.77
N GLU A 258 -17.28 12.41 -21.71
CA GLU A 258 -16.64 11.43 -22.62
C GLU A 258 -15.43 12.05 -23.34
N SER A 259 -15.49 13.35 -23.67
CA SER A 259 -14.39 14.07 -24.31
C SER A 259 -13.14 14.16 -23.44
N ASP A 260 -13.26 14.19 -22.11
CA ASP A 260 -12.09 14.22 -21.21
C ASP A 260 -11.31 12.90 -21.32
N ILE A 261 -12.02 11.78 -21.51
CA ILE A 261 -11.46 10.44 -21.66
C ILE A 261 -10.87 10.27 -23.06
N GLU A 262 -11.63 10.62 -24.10
CA GLU A 262 -11.19 10.49 -25.50
C GLU A 262 -9.95 11.35 -25.81
N SER A 263 -9.77 12.47 -25.09
CA SER A 263 -8.63 13.36 -25.23
C SER A 263 -7.46 13.01 -24.32
N PHE A 264 -7.65 12.14 -23.33
CA PHE A 264 -6.59 11.71 -22.44
C PHE A 264 -5.72 10.65 -23.11
N ASN A 265 -4.43 10.96 -23.26
CA ASN A 265 -3.45 10.01 -23.74
C ASN A 265 -2.58 9.56 -22.56
N PRO A 266 -2.83 8.37 -22.00
CA PRO A 266 -2.11 7.90 -20.82
C PRO A 266 -0.60 7.83 -21.08
N PRO A 267 0.25 8.22 -20.11
CA PRO A 267 1.70 8.19 -20.28
C PRO A 267 2.23 6.76 -20.41
N ASP A 268 3.25 6.57 -21.25
CA ASP A 268 3.92 5.27 -21.40
C ASP A 268 4.55 4.81 -20.07
N GLY A 269 4.31 3.54 -19.72
CA GLY A 269 4.91 2.92 -18.53
C GLY A 269 4.34 3.42 -17.20
N MET A 270 3.08 3.86 -17.21
CA MET A 270 2.24 4.11 -16.05
C MET A 270 0.94 3.30 -16.20
N GLU A 271 0.40 2.81 -15.10
CA GLU A 271 -0.85 2.04 -15.10
C GLU A 271 -1.96 2.88 -14.45
N GLY A 272 -3.07 3.07 -15.15
CA GLY A 272 -4.13 3.98 -14.75
C GLY A 272 -5.49 3.32 -14.62
N GLN A 273 -6.35 3.91 -13.79
CA GLN A 273 -7.79 3.61 -13.74
C GLN A 273 -8.58 4.92 -13.84
N ASP A 274 -9.76 4.87 -14.47
CA ASP A 274 -10.63 6.02 -14.63
C ASP A 274 -11.79 6.02 -13.61
N LEU A 275 -12.30 7.20 -13.27
CA LEU A 275 -13.47 7.36 -12.41
C LEU A 275 -14.28 8.59 -12.83
N GLY A 276 -15.54 8.37 -13.19
CA GLY A 276 -16.43 9.44 -13.61
C GLY A 276 -16.91 10.31 -12.45
N ASN A 277 -17.02 11.60 -12.72
CA ASN A 277 -17.60 12.55 -11.77
C ASN A 277 -18.99 12.11 -11.35
N ASP A 278 -19.88 11.83 -12.30
CA ASP A 278 -21.32 11.61 -12.04
C ASP A 278 -21.67 10.21 -11.52
N GLU A 279 -20.66 9.35 -11.36
CA GLU A 279 -20.75 8.05 -10.69
C GLU A 279 -20.01 8.01 -9.35
N THR A 280 -19.29 9.08 -8.99
CA THR A 280 -18.75 9.26 -7.63
C THR A 280 -19.82 9.90 -6.75
N ILE A 281 -20.36 9.14 -5.79
CA ILE A 281 -21.56 9.51 -5.01
C ILE A 281 -21.26 9.51 -3.49
N PRO A 282 -20.63 10.56 -2.95
CA PRO A 282 -20.34 10.66 -1.50
C PRO A 282 -21.60 10.54 -0.63
N GLU A 283 -22.75 11.03 -1.10
CA GLU A 283 -24.00 11.00 -0.35
C GLU A 283 -24.54 9.58 -0.12
N TRP A 284 -24.09 8.59 -0.89
CA TRP A 284 -24.49 7.20 -0.74
C TRP A 284 -24.09 6.65 0.65
N HIS A 285 -22.93 7.07 1.17
CA HIS A 285 -22.40 6.66 2.48
C HIS A 285 -23.19 7.23 3.66
N THR A 286 -23.87 8.37 3.48
CA THR A 286 -24.61 9.04 4.56
C THR A 286 -26.12 8.82 4.49
N ASN A 287 -26.64 8.31 3.38
CA ASN A 287 -28.09 8.11 3.17
C ASN A 287 -28.57 6.67 3.48
N GLY A 288 -27.71 5.87 4.10
CA GLY A 288 -27.97 4.46 4.38
C GLY A 288 -27.86 3.57 3.14
N HIS A 289 -26.93 3.88 2.22
CA HIS A 289 -26.62 3.09 1.03
C HIS A 289 -27.79 2.95 0.05
N GLN A 290 -28.55 4.04 -0.14
CA GLN A 290 -29.72 4.09 -1.00
C GLN A 290 -29.46 4.91 -2.28
N GLY A 291 -30.15 4.56 -3.36
CA GLY A 291 -30.04 5.26 -4.64
C GLY A 291 -28.86 4.77 -5.46
N GLN A 292 -28.28 5.66 -6.26
CA GLN A 292 -27.14 5.33 -7.12
C GLN A 292 -25.93 4.95 -6.25
N PHE A 293 -25.34 3.80 -6.55
CA PHE A 293 -24.11 3.32 -5.92
C PHE A 293 -22.94 4.24 -6.23
N ASP A 294 -22.03 4.35 -5.27
CA ASP A 294 -20.79 5.08 -5.42
C ASP A 294 -19.73 4.22 -6.13
N ALA A 295 -19.49 4.51 -7.41
CA ALA A 295 -18.53 3.79 -8.24
C ALA A 295 -17.07 3.98 -7.76
N ALA A 296 -16.80 4.96 -6.88
CA ALA A 296 -15.46 5.09 -6.29
C ALA A 296 -15.03 3.83 -5.52
N LEU A 297 -15.97 3.10 -4.92
CA LEU A 297 -15.70 1.81 -4.26
C LEU A 297 -15.23 0.73 -5.24
N GLU A 298 -15.63 0.82 -6.51
CA GLU A 298 -15.29 -0.13 -7.57
C GLU A 298 -13.97 0.27 -8.23
N GLU A 299 -13.89 1.48 -8.76
CA GLU A 299 -12.76 1.88 -9.59
C GLU A 299 -11.46 2.06 -8.79
N VAL A 300 -11.54 2.59 -7.58
CA VAL A 300 -10.36 2.66 -6.71
C VAL A 300 -9.89 1.26 -6.34
N TRP A 301 -10.82 0.34 -6.11
CA TRP A 301 -10.51 -1.04 -5.78
C TRP A 301 -9.91 -1.81 -6.97
N HIS A 302 -10.40 -1.58 -8.19
CA HIS A 302 -9.80 -2.11 -9.42
C HIS A 302 -8.33 -1.70 -9.54
N LEU A 303 -8.00 -0.43 -9.31
CA LEU A 303 -6.61 0.03 -9.36
C LEU A 303 -5.72 -0.68 -8.33
N ILE A 304 -6.18 -0.77 -7.07
CA ILE A 304 -5.42 -1.39 -5.96
C ILE A 304 -5.24 -2.89 -6.19
N THR A 305 -6.27 -3.56 -6.69
CA THR A 305 -6.20 -5.01 -6.92
C THR A 305 -5.37 -5.37 -8.13
N HIS A 306 -5.58 -4.68 -9.26
CA HIS A 306 -4.85 -4.93 -10.49
C HIS A 306 -3.35 -4.61 -10.35
N ASN A 307 -3.00 -3.41 -9.87
CA ASN A 307 -1.59 -2.99 -9.81
C ASN A 307 -0.89 -3.36 -8.50
N GLY A 308 -1.65 -3.63 -7.44
CA GLY A 308 -1.12 -3.96 -6.12
C GLY A 308 -1.18 -5.46 -5.83
N TYR A 309 -2.37 -5.97 -5.53
CA TYR A 309 -2.54 -7.36 -5.08
C TYR A 309 -2.15 -8.40 -6.14
N SER A 310 -2.52 -8.20 -7.39
CA SER A 310 -2.20 -9.12 -8.48
C SER A 310 -0.68 -9.22 -8.69
N ALA A 311 0.03 -8.10 -8.54
CA ALA A 311 1.48 -8.00 -8.72
C ALA A 311 2.26 -8.55 -7.51
N GLU A 312 1.77 -8.32 -6.29
CA GLU A 312 2.43 -8.80 -5.07
C GLU A 312 2.20 -10.29 -4.81
N TYR A 313 0.98 -10.77 -5.08
CA TYR A 313 0.59 -12.16 -4.86
C TYR A 313 0.14 -12.84 -6.16
N PRO A 314 1.04 -13.00 -7.15
CA PRO A 314 0.68 -13.42 -8.51
C PRO A 314 0.08 -14.83 -8.60
N ASN A 315 0.37 -15.71 -7.64
CA ASN A 315 -0.23 -17.05 -7.60
C ASN A 315 -1.62 -17.08 -6.93
N VAL A 316 -1.97 -16.02 -6.19
CA VAL A 316 -3.22 -15.94 -5.41
C VAL A 316 -4.20 -15.00 -6.10
N PHE A 317 -3.83 -13.74 -6.26
CA PHE A 317 -4.67 -12.68 -6.83
C PHE A 317 -4.30 -12.31 -8.26
N GLY A 318 -3.31 -12.99 -8.86
CA GLY A 318 -3.01 -12.81 -10.27
C GLY A 318 -4.23 -13.15 -11.15
N GLU A 319 -4.38 -12.46 -12.26
CA GLU A 319 -5.60 -12.49 -13.09
C GLU A 319 -5.50 -13.48 -14.26
N SER A 320 -4.59 -14.45 -14.15
CA SER A 320 -4.35 -15.48 -15.15
C SER A 320 -4.92 -16.83 -14.72
N VAL A 321 -5.20 -17.70 -15.69
CA VAL A 321 -5.67 -19.06 -15.43
C VAL A 321 -4.71 -19.79 -14.48
N GLY A 322 -5.27 -20.43 -13.45
CA GLY A 322 -4.54 -21.26 -12.50
C GLY A 322 -4.21 -20.59 -11.17
N THR A 323 -4.42 -19.27 -11.03
CA THR A 323 -4.33 -18.58 -9.74
C THR A 323 -5.52 -18.91 -8.84
N SER A 324 -5.39 -18.70 -7.53
CA SER A 324 -6.48 -18.96 -6.59
C SER A 324 -7.75 -18.15 -6.91
N LEU A 325 -7.61 -16.86 -7.23
CA LEU A 325 -8.70 -15.98 -7.63
C LEU A 325 -9.39 -16.47 -8.91
N ALA A 326 -8.60 -16.77 -9.95
CA ALA A 326 -9.12 -17.24 -11.23
C ALA A 326 -9.84 -18.59 -11.11
N ASN A 327 -9.31 -19.51 -10.29
CA ASN A 327 -9.96 -20.80 -10.05
C ASN A 327 -11.28 -20.64 -9.29
N ALA A 328 -11.37 -19.70 -8.34
CA ALA A 328 -12.62 -19.38 -7.66
C ALA A 328 -13.64 -18.75 -8.64
N MET A 329 -13.20 -17.84 -9.50
CA MET A 329 -14.03 -17.25 -10.56
C MET A 329 -14.59 -18.33 -11.51
N ASP A 330 -13.77 -19.30 -11.93
CA ASP A 330 -14.21 -20.40 -12.77
C ASP A 330 -15.32 -21.25 -12.11
N ILE A 331 -15.22 -21.47 -10.80
CA ILE A 331 -16.28 -22.12 -10.03
C ILE A 331 -17.55 -21.26 -10.04
N ALA A 332 -17.42 -19.95 -9.82
CA ALA A 332 -18.54 -19.01 -9.77
C ALA A 332 -19.34 -18.90 -11.08
N ARG A 333 -18.66 -19.10 -12.20
CA ARG A 333 -19.23 -19.08 -13.54
C ARG A 333 -19.74 -20.46 -13.99
N GLY A 334 -19.55 -21.51 -13.19
CA GLY A 334 -19.91 -22.89 -13.52
C GLY A 334 -18.99 -23.56 -14.54
N GLY A 335 -17.78 -23.02 -14.74
CA GLY A 335 -16.78 -23.51 -15.68
C GLY A 335 -15.74 -22.45 -16.04
N GLN A 336 -14.66 -22.88 -16.72
CA GLN A 336 -13.64 -21.96 -17.23
C GLN A 336 -14.03 -21.40 -18.59
N PHE A 337 -14.19 -20.08 -18.65
CA PHE A 337 -14.54 -19.34 -19.86
C PHE A 337 -13.49 -18.26 -20.14
N ILE A 338 -12.62 -18.51 -21.13
CA ILE A 338 -11.58 -17.54 -21.54
C ILE A 338 -12.21 -16.34 -22.25
N ALA A 339 -13.23 -16.59 -23.06
CA ALA A 339 -14.06 -15.57 -23.69
C ALA A 339 -15.50 -15.70 -23.15
N ILE A 340 -16.24 -14.59 -23.17
CA ILE A 340 -17.63 -14.55 -22.72
C ILE A 340 -18.48 -15.53 -23.55
N PRO A 341 -19.15 -16.51 -22.91
CA PRO A 341 -20.02 -17.45 -23.60
C PRO A 341 -21.35 -16.79 -23.98
N SER A 342 -22.08 -17.39 -24.93
CA SER A 342 -23.44 -16.94 -25.27
C SER A 342 -24.44 -17.04 -24.11
N SER A 343 -24.13 -17.89 -23.12
CA SER A 343 -24.90 -18.07 -21.89
C SER A 343 -24.05 -18.79 -20.84
N TYR A 344 -24.12 -18.33 -19.60
CA TYR A 344 -23.60 -19.05 -18.45
C TYR A 344 -24.59 -20.12 -17.96
N PRO A 345 -24.14 -21.19 -17.27
CA PRO A 345 -25.03 -22.13 -16.61
C PRO A 345 -25.96 -21.46 -15.59
N ASP A 346 -27.18 -21.96 -15.42
CA ASP A 346 -28.16 -21.40 -14.45
C ASP A 346 -27.64 -21.36 -13.00
N SER A 347 -26.71 -22.26 -12.67
CA SER A 347 -26.06 -22.35 -11.36
C SER A 347 -24.97 -21.30 -11.13
N ALA A 348 -24.59 -20.53 -12.16
CA ALA A 348 -23.62 -19.45 -12.01
C ALA A 348 -24.17 -18.35 -11.09
N TRP A 349 -23.30 -17.79 -10.27
CA TRP A 349 -23.58 -16.60 -9.45
C TRP A 349 -22.75 -15.38 -9.86
N TYR A 350 -21.77 -15.60 -10.75
CA TYR A 350 -21.09 -14.58 -11.50
C TYR A 350 -21.29 -14.84 -13.00
N SER A 351 -21.80 -13.85 -13.70
CA SER A 351 -21.93 -13.80 -15.15
C SER A 351 -21.47 -12.43 -15.61
N TYR A 352 -20.88 -12.32 -16.80
CA TYR A 352 -20.37 -11.06 -17.32
C TYR A 352 -20.63 -10.99 -18.82
N ASP A 353 -21.14 -9.85 -19.30
CA ASP A 353 -21.66 -9.70 -20.68
C ASP A 353 -20.98 -8.61 -21.51
N ASP A 354 -20.03 -7.84 -20.94
CA ASP A 354 -19.25 -6.87 -21.70
C ASP A 354 -18.15 -7.56 -22.53
N GLU A 355 -18.43 -7.74 -23.82
CA GLU A 355 -17.53 -8.37 -24.80
C GLU A 355 -16.16 -7.68 -24.97
N SER A 356 -15.97 -6.46 -24.44
CA SER A 356 -14.68 -5.78 -24.45
C SER A 356 -13.72 -6.27 -23.35
N CYS A 357 -14.24 -6.96 -22.34
CA CYS A 357 -13.50 -7.48 -21.20
C CYS A 357 -12.91 -8.86 -21.51
N ASP A 358 -11.61 -9.03 -21.23
CA ASP A 358 -10.94 -10.31 -21.34
C ASP A 358 -10.98 -11.11 -20.02
N TYR A 359 -10.28 -12.25 -19.98
CA TYR A 359 -10.25 -13.08 -18.79
C TYR A 359 -9.67 -12.38 -17.55
N ALA A 360 -8.67 -11.52 -17.76
CA ALA A 360 -8.03 -10.82 -16.66
C ALA A 360 -8.98 -9.78 -16.07
N CYS A 361 -9.61 -8.99 -16.93
CA CYS A 361 -10.64 -8.03 -16.56
C CYS A 361 -11.80 -8.72 -15.79
N MET A 362 -12.28 -9.88 -16.24
CA MET A 362 -13.32 -10.64 -15.50
C MET A 362 -12.83 -11.07 -14.10
N ALA A 363 -11.54 -11.38 -13.92
CA ALA A 363 -11.00 -11.74 -12.62
C ALA A 363 -10.90 -10.53 -11.68
N THR A 364 -10.55 -9.35 -12.20
CA THR A 364 -10.57 -8.08 -11.45
C THR A 364 -11.98 -7.75 -10.96
N GLU A 365 -12.96 -7.84 -11.86
CA GLU A 365 -14.39 -7.62 -11.59
C GLU A 365 -14.92 -8.60 -10.53
N TYR A 366 -14.55 -9.88 -10.64
CA TYR A 366 -14.91 -10.89 -9.66
C TYR A 366 -14.33 -10.57 -8.26
N PHE A 367 -13.11 -10.04 -8.19
CA PHE A 367 -12.50 -9.60 -6.93
C PHE A 367 -13.29 -8.42 -6.34
N TYR A 368 -13.65 -7.42 -7.15
CA TYR A 368 -14.52 -6.32 -6.75
C TYR A 368 -15.87 -6.80 -6.19
N TRP A 369 -16.59 -7.62 -6.96
CA TRP A 369 -17.90 -8.13 -6.57
C TRP A 369 -17.84 -8.88 -5.25
N GLY A 370 -16.81 -9.70 -5.10
CA GLY A 370 -16.51 -10.43 -3.88
C GLY A 370 -16.28 -9.53 -2.68
N MET A 371 -15.27 -8.65 -2.77
CA MET A 371 -14.84 -7.81 -1.65
C MET A 371 -15.95 -6.88 -1.19
N THR A 372 -16.59 -6.18 -2.11
CA THR A 372 -17.68 -5.23 -1.77
C THR A 372 -18.91 -5.94 -1.21
N SER A 373 -19.16 -7.21 -1.58
CA SER A 373 -20.20 -8.02 -0.96
C SER A 373 -19.82 -8.48 0.46
N VAL A 374 -18.56 -8.84 0.70
CA VAL A 374 -18.03 -9.19 2.04
C VAL A 374 -18.07 -7.99 2.99
N LEU A 375 -17.78 -6.79 2.49
CA LEU A 375 -17.86 -5.53 3.25
C LEU A 375 -19.31 -5.01 3.39
N GLY A 376 -20.27 -5.62 2.69
CA GLY A 376 -21.70 -5.32 2.81
C GLY A 376 -22.22 -4.20 1.91
N ALA A 377 -21.37 -3.61 1.06
CA ALA A 377 -21.74 -2.53 0.14
C ALA A 377 -22.85 -2.92 -0.86
N GLN A 378 -22.92 -4.21 -1.22
CA GLN A 378 -23.89 -4.72 -2.20
C GLN A 378 -25.25 -5.11 -1.60
N SER A 379 -25.41 -5.03 -0.27
CA SER A 379 -26.56 -5.64 0.44
C SER A 379 -27.94 -5.13 -0.01
N GLY A 380 -28.02 -3.86 -0.42
CA GLY A 380 -29.27 -3.23 -0.88
C GLY A 380 -29.54 -3.34 -2.38
N ARG A 381 -28.63 -3.93 -3.17
CA ARG A 381 -28.57 -3.73 -4.63
C ARG A 381 -28.96 -4.93 -5.47
N LEU A 382 -29.45 -6.03 -4.87
CA LEU A 382 -29.69 -7.28 -5.60
C LEU A 382 -30.52 -7.09 -6.87
N SER A 383 -31.59 -6.29 -6.84
CA SER A 383 -32.42 -6.03 -8.03
C SER A 383 -31.70 -5.33 -9.18
N GLU A 384 -30.58 -4.65 -8.89
CA GLU A 384 -29.77 -3.94 -9.89
C GLU A 384 -28.66 -4.82 -10.45
N ILE A 385 -28.12 -5.73 -9.64
CA ILE A 385 -26.88 -6.46 -9.96
C ILE A 385 -27.09 -7.96 -10.23
N GLN A 386 -28.24 -8.55 -9.89
CA GLN A 386 -28.47 -10.02 -9.92
C GLN A 386 -28.29 -10.72 -11.28
N GLU A 387 -28.32 -9.97 -12.38
CA GLU A 387 -28.04 -10.50 -13.72
C GLU A 387 -26.54 -10.78 -13.92
N GLU A 388 -25.68 -10.08 -13.18
CA GLU A 388 -24.22 -10.19 -13.20
C GLU A 388 -23.69 -10.91 -11.95
N TRP A 389 -24.18 -10.51 -10.76
CA TRP A 389 -23.70 -10.98 -9.46
C TRP A 389 -24.85 -11.27 -8.48
N ARG A 390 -24.91 -12.50 -7.96
CA ARG A 390 -26.01 -12.95 -7.08
C ARG A 390 -25.68 -13.00 -5.59
N LEU A 391 -24.41 -12.85 -5.21
CA LEU A 391 -23.95 -13.03 -3.81
C LEU A 391 -23.76 -11.70 -3.09
N ASN A 392 -24.79 -10.86 -3.09
CA ASN A 392 -24.71 -9.45 -2.69
C ASN A 392 -24.55 -9.19 -1.17
N THR A 393 -24.35 -10.20 -0.33
CA THR A 393 -24.22 -10.04 1.12
C THR A 393 -23.09 -10.90 1.70
N PRO A 394 -22.53 -10.54 2.88
CA PRO A 394 -21.47 -11.32 3.49
C PRO A 394 -21.88 -12.77 3.79
N ALA A 395 -23.15 -12.98 4.18
CA ALA A 395 -23.68 -14.31 4.46
C ALA A 395 -23.80 -15.19 3.20
N LEU A 396 -24.18 -14.61 2.05
CA LEU A 396 -24.23 -15.33 0.78
C LEU A 396 -22.82 -15.69 0.30
N MET A 397 -21.86 -14.77 0.43
CA MET A 397 -20.46 -15.04 0.14
C MET A 397 -19.91 -16.20 0.98
N GLN A 398 -20.08 -16.11 2.31
CA GLN A 398 -19.58 -17.14 3.23
C GLN A 398 -20.19 -18.53 3.00
N SER A 399 -21.46 -18.59 2.58
CA SER A 399 -22.18 -19.87 2.44
C SER A 399 -22.11 -20.48 1.04
N THR A 400 -21.83 -19.69 0.00
CA THR A 400 -21.87 -20.13 -1.40
C THR A 400 -20.49 -20.12 -2.03
N ASP A 401 -19.87 -18.95 -2.16
CA ASP A 401 -18.53 -18.80 -2.75
C ASP A 401 -17.44 -18.93 -1.69
N THR A 402 -17.38 -20.11 -1.08
CA THR A 402 -16.42 -20.41 -0.01
C THR A 402 -14.96 -20.26 -0.47
N ALA A 403 -14.69 -20.47 -1.77
CA ALA A 403 -13.34 -20.35 -2.33
C ALA A 403 -12.89 -18.88 -2.29
N LEU A 404 -13.68 -17.96 -2.84
CA LEU A 404 -13.36 -16.54 -2.80
C LEU A 404 -13.44 -16.00 -1.37
N TYR A 405 -14.50 -16.32 -0.62
CA TYR A 405 -14.65 -15.83 0.76
C TYR A 405 -13.43 -16.14 1.64
N ASN A 406 -12.87 -17.36 1.53
CA ASN A 406 -11.66 -17.72 2.27
C ASN A 406 -10.44 -16.91 1.83
N LEU A 407 -10.30 -16.57 0.54
CA LEU A 407 -9.22 -15.69 0.07
C LEU A 407 -9.40 -14.27 0.60
N LEU A 408 -10.63 -13.76 0.57
CA LEU A 408 -10.96 -12.38 0.94
C LEU A 408 -10.89 -12.11 2.45
N THR A 409 -10.97 -13.17 3.27
CA THR A 409 -10.94 -13.08 4.74
C THR A 409 -9.67 -13.66 5.35
N ASP A 410 -8.71 -14.09 4.52
CA ASP A 410 -7.41 -14.54 4.98
C ASP A 410 -6.58 -13.32 5.44
N SER A 411 -6.34 -13.25 6.75
CA SER A 411 -5.63 -12.15 7.40
C SER A 411 -4.18 -12.00 6.92
N GLN A 412 -3.60 -13.02 6.27
CA GLN A 412 -2.29 -12.93 5.67
C GLN A 412 -2.20 -11.81 4.62
N TYR A 413 -3.27 -11.59 3.86
CA TYR A 413 -3.26 -10.62 2.77
C TYR A 413 -3.69 -9.22 3.20
N LYS A 414 -4.15 -9.05 4.45
CA LYS A 414 -4.57 -7.75 5.01
C LYS A 414 -5.53 -7.00 4.08
N LEU A 415 -6.47 -7.74 3.51
CA LEU A 415 -7.55 -7.14 2.73
C LEU A 415 -8.47 -6.33 3.66
N PRO A 416 -9.19 -5.32 3.13
CA PRO A 416 -10.10 -4.50 3.91
C PRO A 416 -11.12 -5.33 4.69
N THR A 417 -11.39 -4.91 5.93
CA THR A 417 -12.43 -5.51 6.79
C THR A 417 -13.54 -4.51 7.14
N VAL A 418 -13.30 -3.22 6.89
CA VAL A 418 -14.23 -2.11 7.02
C VAL A 418 -14.51 -1.56 5.63
N LEU A 419 -15.78 -1.28 5.33
CA LEU A 419 -16.16 -0.62 4.08
C LEU A 419 -15.71 0.84 4.11
N PRO A 420 -14.92 1.33 3.13
CA PRO A 420 -14.65 2.76 3.01
C PRO A 420 -15.92 3.59 2.92
N ASP A 421 -15.97 4.69 3.67
CA ASP A 421 -17.13 5.59 3.74
C ASP A 421 -16.85 6.99 3.16
N GLY A 422 -15.64 7.21 2.63
CA GLY A 422 -15.21 8.48 2.06
C GLY A 422 -14.77 9.51 3.09
N SER A 423 -14.60 9.11 4.36
CA SER A 423 -14.21 9.97 5.47
C SER A 423 -13.00 9.40 6.22
N TYR A 424 -11.85 9.29 5.55
CA TYR A 424 -10.59 8.94 6.21
C TYR A 424 -10.22 9.96 7.30
N ASN A 425 -10.15 9.53 8.56
CA ASN A 425 -9.83 10.37 9.73
C ASN A 425 -8.51 9.92 10.35
N GLN A 426 -7.52 10.80 10.34
CA GLN A 426 -6.25 10.63 11.07
C GLN A 426 -6.18 11.55 12.28
#